data_AF-H4FDB3-F1
#
_entry.id   AF-H4FDB3-F1
#
_cell.length_a   1.000
_cell.length_b   1.000
_cell.length_c   1.000
_cell.angle_alpha   90.00
_cell.angle_beta   90.00
_cell.angle_gamma   90.00
#
_symmetry.space_group_name_H-M   'P 1'
#
loop_
_entity.id
_entity.type
_entity.pdbx_description
1 polymer ?
#
loop_
_entity_poly.entity_id
_entity_poly.type
_entity_poly.pdbx_seq_one_letter_code
_entity_poly.pdbx_strand_id
1 'polypeptide(L)'
;LDSVVLFMIIFLWTPAHFWALALFKMKDYGAVGVPMMPNVAGIPSTKRQIAAYAVLTAVTGVIPTVTGLASIGYGLFAGGLGIVFVLCSIAVWRMADGDEKMVPAKKLFAYSIFYLFAIFSALLVDHYIASFAQFFGGAA
;
A
#
# COMPACT_ATOMS: atom_id res chain seq x y z
N LEU A 1 9.96 18.80 2.21
CA LEU A 1 9.79 17.79 1.13
C LEU A 1 9.17 16.52 1.71
N ASP A 2 9.57 16.18 2.93
CA ASP A 2 9.17 14.99 3.69
C ASP A 2 7.66 14.83 3.89
N SER A 3 6.95 15.89 4.29
CA SER A 3 5.50 15.86 4.46
C SER A 3 4.74 15.53 3.16
N VAL A 4 5.29 15.94 2.02
CA VAL A 4 4.70 15.65 0.69
C VAL A 4 4.89 14.18 0.34
N VAL A 5 6.05 13.59 0.67
CA VAL A 5 6.32 12.17 0.45
C VAL A 5 5.38 11.30 1.30
N LEU A 6 5.24 11.61 2.59
CA LEU A 6 4.32 10.90 3.48
C LEU A 6 2.86 11.01 3.01
N PHE A 7 2.47 12.21 2.57
CA PHE A 7 1.15 12.43 1.96
C PHE A 7 0.97 11.56 0.71
N MET A 8 1.95 11.52 -0.20
CA MET A 8 1.89 10.69 -1.41
C MET A 8 1.76 9.20 -1.09
N ILE A 9 2.47 8.69 -0.08
CA ILE A 9 2.38 7.29 0.33
C ILE A 9 0.95 6.94 0.72
N ILE A 10 0.31 7.73 1.60
CA ILE A 10 -1.08 7.50 2.03
C ILE A 10 -2.03 7.68 0.85
N PHE A 11 -1.82 8.74 0.05
CA PHE A 11 -2.68 9.08 -1.07
C PHE A 11 -2.70 7.99 -2.15
N LEU A 12 -1.55 7.42 -2.52
CA LEU A 12 -1.46 6.36 -3.52
C LEU A 12 -1.89 4.99 -2.99
N TRP A 13 -1.65 4.74 -1.70
CA TRP A 13 -2.10 3.52 -1.02
C TRP A 13 -3.62 3.44 -0.92
N THR A 14 -4.30 4.56 -0.66
CA THR A 14 -5.75 4.60 -0.37
C THR A 14 -6.61 4.02 -1.52
N PRO A 15 -6.42 4.40 -2.79
CA PRO A 15 -7.15 3.82 -3.92
C PRO A 15 -6.91 2.31 -4.07
N ALA A 16 -5.65 1.85 -4.01
CA ALA A 16 -5.33 0.44 -4.13
C ALA A 16 -6.00 -0.40 -3.03
N HIS A 17 -6.01 0.12 -1.80
CA HIS A 17 -6.64 -0.49 -0.64
C HIS A 17 -8.17 -0.54 -0.75
N PHE A 18 -8.80 0.62 -1.04
CA PHE A 18 -10.25 0.73 -1.06
C PHE A 18 -10.87 -0.04 -2.22
N TRP A 19 -10.23 -0.07 -3.38
CA TRP A 19 -10.71 -0.85 -4.52
C TRP A 19 -10.59 -2.35 -4.29
N ALA A 20 -9.59 -2.82 -3.53
CA ALA A 20 -9.52 -4.22 -3.13
C ALA A 20 -10.72 -4.62 -2.27
N LEU A 21 -11.14 -3.76 -1.32
CA LEU A 21 -12.37 -3.94 -0.54
C LEU A 21 -13.62 -3.93 -1.42
N ALA A 22 -13.70 -2.93 -2.31
CA ALA A 22 -14.82 -2.77 -3.23
C ALA A 22 -15.03 -4.03 -4.08
N LEU A 23 -13.95 -4.70 -4.50
CA LEU A 23 -14.01 -5.89 -5.34
C LEU A 23 -14.83 -7.02 -4.71
N PHE A 24 -14.55 -7.38 -3.45
CA PHE A 24 -15.23 -8.51 -2.79
C PHE A 24 -16.49 -8.11 -2.01
N LYS A 25 -16.73 -6.81 -1.82
CA LYS A 25 -17.97 -6.28 -1.23
C LYS A 25 -18.95 -5.72 -2.26
N MET A 26 -18.65 -5.83 -3.55
CA MET A 26 -19.46 -5.25 -4.63
C MET A 26 -20.95 -5.66 -4.59
N LYS A 27 -21.25 -6.92 -4.22
CA LYS A 27 -22.63 -7.45 -4.11
C LYS A 27 -23.39 -6.80 -2.96
N ASP A 28 -22.78 -6.72 -1.79
CA ASP A 28 -23.37 -6.10 -0.60
C ASP A 28 -23.64 -4.60 -0.84
N TYR A 29 -22.67 -3.89 -1.44
CA TYR A 29 -22.83 -2.46 -1.79
C TYR A 29 -23.85 -2.24 -2.91
N GLY A 30 -23.91 -3.14 -3.89
CA GLY A 30 -24.87 -3.08 -4.98
C GLY A 30 -26.31 -3.28 -4.51
N ALA A 31 -26.52 -4.16 -3.52
CA ALA A 31 -27.85 -4.42 -2.95
C ALA A 31 -28.46 -3.18 -2.26
N VAL A 32 -27.62 -2.27 -1.77
CA VAL A 32 -28.04 -1.00 -1.14
C VAL A 32 -27.89 0.21 -2.08
N GLY A 33 -27.59 -0.01 -3.36
CA GLY A 33 -27.50 1.05 -4.37
C GLY A 33 -26.26 1.94 -4.28
N VAL A 34 -25.20 1.52 -3.57
CA VAL A 34 -23.96 2.30 -3.45
C VAL A 34 -23.09 2.09 -4.70
N PRO A 35 -22.80 3.16 -5.48
CA PRO A 35 -21.97 3.05 -6.68
C PRO A 35 -20.49 2.88 -6.30
N MET A 36 -19.99 1.65 -6.42
CA MET A 36 -18.58 1.32 -6.24
C MET A 36 -17.90 1.14 -7.60
N MET A 37 -16.60 1.40 -7.69
CA MET A 37 -15.79 1.20 -8.92
C MET A 37 -16.06 -0.12 -9.67
N PRO A 38 -16.11 -1.30 -9.03
CA PRO A 38 -16.44 -2.54 -9.72
C PRO A 38 -17.88 -2.60 -10.27
N ASN A 39 -18.83 -1.88 -9.66
CA ASN A 39 -20.22 -1.81 -10.10
C ASN A 39 -20.42 -0.80 -11.25
N VAL A 40 -19.58 0.23 -11.33
CA VAL A 40 -19.69 1.30 -12.35
C VAL A 40 -18.78 1.04 -13.56
N ALA A 41 -17.50 0.73 -13.31
CA ALA A 41 -16.46 0.56 -14.33
C ALA A 41 -16.09 -0.90 -14.61
N GLY A 42 -16.66 -1.84 -13.85
CA GLY A 42 -16.43 -3.27 -13.98
C GLY A 42 -15.26 -3.81 -13.15
N ILE A 43 -15.35 -5.11 -12.84
CA ILE A 43 -14.31 -5.90 -12.17
C ILE A 43 -12.93 -5.79 -12.87
N PRO A 44 -12.80 -5.95 -14.21
CA PRO A 44 -11.49 -5.94 -14.87
C PRO A 44 -10.81 -4.56 -14.82
N SER A 45 -11.59 -3.46 -14.89
CA SER A 45 -11.05 -2.10 -14.73
C SER A 45 -10.50 -1.90 -13.32
N THR A 46 -11.28 -2.30 -12.31
CA THR A 46 -10.89 -2.20 -10.89
C THR A 46 -9.60 -2.98 -10.61
N LYS A 47 -9.47 -4.20 -11.14
CA LYS A 47 -8.24 -5.02 -11.01
C LYS A 47 -7.01 -4.33 -11.59
N ARG A 48 -7.13 -3.73 -12.79
CA ARG A 48 -6.02 -3.01 -13.44
C ARG A 48 -5.58 -1.80 -12.63
N GLN A 49 -6.54 -1.03 -12.09
CA GLN A 49 -6.22 0.14 -11.30
C GLN A 49 -5.58 -0.24 -9.95
N ILE A 50 -6.05 -1.31 -9.30
CA ILE A 50 -5.39 -1.87 -8.11
C ILE A 50 -3.92 -2.20 -8.41
N ALA A 51 -3.64 -2.88 -9.53
CA ALA A 51 -2.28 -3.23 -9.91
C ALA A 51 -1.41 -2.00 -10.18
N ALA A 52 -1.92 -1.02 -10.93
CA ALA A 52 -1.21 0.22 -11.23
C ALA A 52 -0.88 1.02 -9.96
N TYR A 53 -1.86 1.22 -9.07
CA TYR A 53 -1.64 1.94 -7.81
C TYR A 53 -0.80 1.15 -6.82
N ALA A 54 -0.80 -0.19 -6.87
CA ALA A 54 0.10 -1.00 -6.06
C ALA A 54 1.57 -0.80 -6.45
N VAL A 55 1.86 -0.70 -7.75
CA VAL A 55 3.20 -0.37 -8.24
C VAL A 55 3.59 1.04 -7.82
N LEU A 56 2.69 2.02 -8.00
CA LEU A 56 2.96 3.40 -7.56
C LEU A 56 3.22 3.47 -6.05
N THR A 57 2.41 2.79 -5.24
CA THR A 57 2.58 2.73 -3.78
C THR A 57 3.95 2.15 -3.42
N ALA A 58 4.33 1.03 -4.04
CA ALA A 58 5.63 0.40 -3.83
C ALA A 58 6.80 1.34 -4.17
N VAL A 59 6.72 2.07 -5.30
CA VAL A 59 7.73 3.06 -5.68
C VAL A 59 7.79 4.19 -4.65
N THR A 60 6.63 4.73 -4.25
CA THR A 60 6.59 5.82 -3.26
C THR A 60 7.03 5.43 -1.86
N GLY A 61 6.90 4.15 -1.48
CA GLY A 61 7.42 3.64 -0.21
C GLY A 61 8.96 3.69 -0.12
N VAL A 62 9.66 3.65 -1.27
CA VAL A 62 11.12 3.72 -1.35
C VAL A 62 11.63 5.16 -1.47
N ILE A 63 10.80 6.12 -1.90
CA ILE A 63 11.19 7.53 -2.04
C ILE A 63 11.83 8.13 -0.77
N PRO A 64 11.36 7.85 0.48
CA PRO A 64 11.98 8.39 1.68
C PRO A 64 13.47 8.09 1.83
N THR A 65 13.98 6.98 1.26
CA THR A 65 15.44 6.73 1.28
C THR A 65 16.20 7.54 0.25
N VAL A 66 15.60 7.76 -0.92
CA VAL A 66 16.20 8.54 -2.00
C VAL A 66 16.29 10.02 -1.60
N THR A 67 15.32 10.51 -0.82
CA THR A 67 15.32 11.89 -0.31
C THR A 67 16.24 12.10 0.91
N GLY A 68 16.88 11.04 1.42
CA GLY A 68 17.71 11.10 2.62
C GLY A 68 16.92 11.27 3.93
N LEU A 69 15.60 11.07 3.88
CA LEU A 69 14.72 11.16 5.04
C LEU A 69 14.80 9.91 5.92
N ALA A 70 15.07 8.75 5.29
CA ALA A 70 15.18 7.47 5.96
C ALA A 70 16.45 6.74 5.54
N SER A 71 16.97 5.88 6.42
CA SER A 71 18.18 5.11 6.17
C SER A 71 18.04 4.10 5.04
N ILE A 72 19.18 3.63 4.50
CA ILE A 72 19.22 2.54 3.51
C ILE A 72 18.53 1.27 4.05
N GLY A 73 18.57 1.03 5.36
CA GLY A 73 17.90 -0.08 6.02
C GLY A 73 16.37 -0.02 5.87
N TYR A 74 15.77 1.17 6.05
CA TYR A 74 14.35 1.39 5.77
C TYR A 74 14.01 1.12 4.30
N GLY A 75 14.87 1.53 3.36
CA GLY A 75 14.63 1.36 1.92
C GLY A 75 14.58 -0.09 1.47
N LEU A 76 15.48 -0.93 2.01
CA LEU A 76 15.45 -2.37 1.74
C LEU A 76 14.16 -3.01 2.28
N PHE A 77 13.73 -2.62 3.48
CA PHE A 77 12.50 -3.11 4.08
C PHE A 77 11.25 -2.65 3.31
N ALA A 78 11.18 -1.36 2.97
CA ALA A 78 10.09 -0.78 2.18
C ALA A 78 10.02 -1.37 0.77
N GLY A 79 11.17 -1.61 0.14
CA GLY A 79 11.27 -2.29 -1.15
C GLY A 79 10.74 -3.71 -1.09
N GLY A 80 11.13 -4.50 -0.07
CA GLY A 80 10.63 -5.86 0.14
C GLY A 80 9.12 -5.91 0.33
N LEU A 81 8.58 -5.03 1.19
CA LEU A 81 7.14 -4.87 1.39
C LEU A 81 6.43 -4.45 0.09
N GLY A 82 7.01 -3.53 -0.67
CA GLY A 82 6.46 -3.06 -1.94
C GLY A 82 6.39 -4.16 -2.99
N ILE A 83 7.43 -5.00 -3.10
CA ILE A 83 7.44 -6.16 -4.01
C ILE A 83 6.31 -7.12 -3.65
N VAL A 84 6.15 -7.47 -2.37
CA VAL A 84 5.06 -8.35 -1.93
C VAL A 84 3.69 -7.71 -2.20
N PHE A 85 3.56 -6.38 -2.03
CA PHE A 85 2.33 -5.66 -2.38
C PHE A 85 1.94 -5.82 -3.85
N VAL A 86 2.92 -5.67 -4.75
CA VAL A 86 2.75 -5.86 -6.19
C VAL A 86 2.45 -7.33 -6.54
N LEU A 87 3.11 -8.28 -5.90
CA LEU A 87 2.81 -9.71 -6.11
C LEU A 87 1.37 -10.04 -5.69
N CYS A 88 0.90 -9.49 -4.57
CA CYS A 88 -0.49 -9.63 -4.15
C CYS A 88 -1.46 -8.98 -5.15
N SER A 89 -1.14 -7.83 -5.72
CA SER A 89 -1.99 -7.17 -6.72
C SER A 89 -2.06 -7.95 -8.03
N ILE A 90 -0.95 -8.57 -8.46
CA ILE A 90 -0.91 -9.48 -9.60
C ILE A 90 -1.76 -10.73 -9.33
N ALA A 91 -1.74 -11.26 -8.10
CA ALA A 91 -2.61 -12.38 -7.73
C ALA A 91 -4.11 -12.01 -7.83
N VAL A 92 -4.48 -10.78 -7.47
CA VAL A 92 -5.84 -10.25 -7.67
C VAL A 92 -6.16 -10.08 -9.15
N TRP A 93 -5.19 -9.64 -9.96
CA TRP A 93 -5.39 -9.47 -11.39
C TRP A 93 -5.59 -10.81 -12.13
N ARG A 94 -4.90 -11.88 -11.71
CA ARG A 94 -5.01 -13.23 -12.28
C ARG A 94 -6.21 -14.03 -11.76
N MET A 95 -6.94 -13.51 -10.77
CA MET A 95 -8.13 -14.15 -10.22
C MET A 95 -9.25 -14.24 -11.27
N ALA A 96 -9.94 -15.38 -11.36
CA ALA A 96 -11.11 -15.54 -12.21
C ALA A 96 -12.27 -14.65 -11.71
N ASP A 97 -13.03 -14.05 -12.63
CA ASP A 97 -14.13 -13.14 -12.29
C ASP A 97 -15.33 -13.84 -11.63
N GLY A 98 -15.44 -15.17 -11.76
CA GLY A 98 -16.50 -15.99 -11.15
C GLY A 98 -16.21 -16.52 -9.75
N ASP A 99 -15.05 -16.19 -9.16
CA ASP A 99 -14.71 -16.67 -7.80
C ASP A 99 -15.44 -15.81 -6.74
N GLU A 100 -16.54 -16.32 -6.20
CA GLU A 100 -17.32 -15.62 -5.15
C GLU A 100 -16.53 -15.39 -3.86
N LYS A 101 -15.49 -16.19 -3.59
CA LYS A 101 -14.72 -16.04 -2.34
C LYS A 101 -13.75 -14.87 -2.42
N MET A 102 -13.33 -14.49 -3.64
CA MET A 102 -12.36 -13.44 -3.94
C MET A 102 -11.19 -13.39 -2.93
N VAL A 103 -10.65 -14.56 -2.59
CA VAL A 103 -9.64 -14.72 -1.53
C VAL A 103 -8.40 -13.84 -1.77
N PRO A 104 -7.88 -13.71 -3.02
CA PRO A 104 -6.78 -12.79 -3.30
C PRO A 104 -7.08 -11.32 -2.94
N ALA A 105 -8.30 -10.84 -3.18
CA ALA A 105 -8.67 -9.45 -2.90
C ALA A 105 -8.71 -9.17 -1.40
N LYS A 106 -9.25 -10.11 -0.61
CA LYS A 106 -9.23 -10.06 0.87
C LYS A 106 -7.80 -10.09 1.41
N LYS A 107 -6.93 -10.95 0.85
CA LYS A 107 -5.52 -11.02 1.22
C LYS A 107 -4.80 -9.70 0.91
N LEU A 108 -5.02 -9.11 -0.27
CA LEU A 108 -4.43 -7.83 -0.62
C LEU A 108 -4.89 -6.72 0.33
N PHE A 109 -6.18 -6.68 0.69
CA PHE A 109 -6.73 -5.72 1.65
C PHE A 109 -6.13 -5.88 3.07
N ALA A 110 -6.00 -7.11 3.56
CA ALA A 110 -5.36 -7.35 4.85
C ALA A 110 -3.87 -6.97 4.81
N TYR A 111 -3.19 -7.37 3.73
CA TYR A 111 -1.78 -7.08 3.52
C TYR A 111 -1.52 -5.58 3.35
N SER A 112 -2.43 -4.82 2.72
CA SER A 112 -2.27 -3.37 2.56
C SER A 112 -2.29 -2.63 3.89
N ILE A 113 -3.11 -3.07 4.85
CA ILE A 113 -3.14 -2.48 6.20
C ILE A 113 -1.83 -2.77 6.91
N PHE A 114 -1.38 -4.03 6.85
CA PHE A 114 -0.10 -4.43 7.40
C PHE A 114 1.08 -3.68 6.75
N TYR A 115 1.05 -3.51 5.43
CA TYR A 115 2.04 -2.75 4.66
C TYR A 115 2.15 -1.31 5.19
N LEU A 116 1.03 -0.60 5.31
CA LEU A 116 1.05 0.78 5.80
C LEU A 116 1.56 0.85 7.23
N PHE A 117 1.09 -0.04 8.10
CA PHE A 117 1.54 -0.14 9.48
C PHE A 117 3.05 -0.39 9.57
N ALA A 118 3.57 -1.31 8.75
CA ALA A 118 4.98 -1.67 8.73
C ALA A 118 5.86 -0.54 8.19
N ILE A 119 5.42 0.16 7.13
CA ILE A 119 6.12 1.34 6.59
C ILE A 119 6.21 2.45 7.63
N PHE A 120 5.10 2.83 8.26
CA PHE A 120 5.09 3.89 9.27
C PHE A 120 5.85 3.49 10.54
N SER A 121 5.75 2.24 10.97
CA SER A 121 6.55 1.71 12.09
C SER A 121 8.04 1.76 11.78
N ALA A 122 8.44 1.37 10.57
CA ALA A 122 9.84 1.41 10.16
C ALA A 122 10.38 2.84 10.07
N LEU A 123 9.61 3.79 9.53
CA LEU A 123 9.96 5.23 9.54
C LEU A 123 10.13 5.76 10.96
N LEU A 124 9.23 5.38 11.86
CA LEU A 124 9.29 5.78 13.26
C LEU A 124 10.55 5.24 13.93
N VAL A 125 10.84 3.94 13.80
CA VAL A 125 12.05 3.30 14.34
C VAL A 125 13.31 3.97 13.80
N ASP A 126 13.36 4.22 12.49
CA ASP A 126 14.52 4.87 11.85
C ASP A 126 14.75 6.28 12.41
N HIS A 127 13.67 7.06 12.59
CA HIS A 127 13.73 8.39 13.17
C HIS A 127 14.20 8.37 14.64
N TYR A 128 13.71 7.43 15.45
CA TYR A 128 14.17 7.27 16.84
C TYR A 128 15.64 6.86 16.92
N ILE A 129 16.11 5.96 16.04
CA ILE A 129 17.52 5.56 15.98
C ILE A 129 18.40 6.77 15.62
N ALA A 130 18.01 7.55 14.61
CA ALA A 130 18.72 8.76 14.21
C ALA A 130 18.76 9.80 15.33
N SER A 131 17.62 10.04 16.00
CA SER A 131 17.53 10.98 17.12
C SER A 131 18.34 10.51 18.34
N PHE A 132 18.33 9.21 18.65
CA PHE A 132 19.11 8.64 19.74
C PHE A 132 20.61 8.73 19.45
N ALA A 133 21.04 8.46 18.22
CA ALA A 133 22.43 8.61 17.79
C ALA A 133 22.92 10.06 17.92
N GLN A 134 22.08 11.05 17.59
CA GLN A 134 22.41 12.47 17.82
C GLN A 134 22.50 12.84 19.30
N PHE A 135 21.59 12.31 20.14
CA PHE A 135 21.60 12.59 21.58
C PHE A 135 22.86 12.05 22.28
N PHE A 136 23.35 10.87 21.87
CA PHE A 136 24.59 10.30 22.43
C PHE A 136 25.86 10.77 21.72
N GLY A 137 25.78 11.22 20.46
CA GLY A 137 26.92 11.68 19.66
C GLY A 137 27.21 13.19 19.75
N GLY A 138 26.27 14.00 20.27
CA GLY A 138 26.44 15.45 20.45
C GLY A 138 27.10 15.87 21.77
N ALA A 139 27.59 14.93 22.56
CA ALA A 139 28.27 15.16 23.84
C ALA A 139 29.80 14.95 23.75
N ALA A 140 30.41 15.22 22.59
CA ALA A 140 31.85 15.17 22.37
C ALA A 140 32.36 16.53 21.85
#